data_AF-A0A1G7HK18-F1
#
_entry.id   AF-A0A1G7HK18-F1
#
_cell.length_a   1.000
_cell.length_b   1.000
_cell.length_c   1.000
_cell.angle_alpha   90.00
_cell.angle_beta   90.00
_cell.angle_gamma   90.00
#
_symmetry.space_group_name_H-M   'P 1'
#
loop_
_entity.id
_entity.type
_entity.pdbx_description
1 polymer ?
#
loop_
_entity_poly.entity_id
_entity_poly.type
_entity_poly.pdbx_seq_one_letter_code
_entity_poly.pdbx_strand_id
1 'polypeptide(L)'
;MTVTDYIPRLPASRIFHRDNLVTGIKWGASLVQIAGYTATAMGFTPLNIYLFLIGLVGWFAVGVFWRDRAIMLIHVVALGAMLVGLAGS
;
A
#
# COMPACT_ATOMS: atom_id res chain seq x y z
N MET A 1 -40.62 -5.34 -19.41
CA MET A 1 -39.77 -5.81 -18.30
C MET A 1 -38.51 -6.36 -18.94
N THR A 2 -37.45 -5.56 -18.98
CA THR A 2 -36.17 -5.95 -19.60
C THR A 2 -35.26 -6.53 -18.52
N VAL A 3 -34.36 -7.45 -18.88
CA VAL A 3 -33.45 -8.15 -17.95
C VAL A 3 -32.63 -7.19 -17.07
N THR A 4 -32.46 -5.92 -17.49
CA THR A 4 -31.83 -4.83 -16.73
C THR A 4 -32.56 -4.42 -15.45
N ASP A 5 -33.84 -4.75 -15.30
CA ASP A 5 -34.67 -4.29 -14.18
C ASP A 5 -34.44 -5.09 -12.89
N TYR A 6 -33.71 -6.22 -12.96
CA TYR A 6 -33.39 -7.09 -11.83
C TYR A 6 -32.00 -6.87 -11.23
N ILE A 7 -31.18 -5.96 -11.79
CA ILE A 7 -29.84 -5.67 -11.26
C ILE A 7 -29.96 -4.58 -10.18
N PRO A 8 -29.73 -4.89 -8.89
CA PRO A 8 -29.64 -3.85 -7.87
C PRO A 8 -28.51 -2.87 -8.22
N ARG A 9 -28.85 -1.60 -8.46
CA ARG A 9 -27.87 -0.53 -8.69
C ARG A 9 -27.17 -0.22 -7.38
N LEU A 10 -25.94 -0.67 -7.22
CA LEU A 10 -25.10 -0.22 -6.11
C LEU A 10 -24.94 1.31 -6.20
N PRO A 11 -24.95 2.04 -5.07
CA PRO A 11 -24.82 3.49 -5.07
C PRO A 11 -23.43 3.87 -5.61
N ALA A 12 -23.39 4.48 -6.80
CA ALA A 12 -22.16 4.83 -7.51
C ALA A 12 -21.17 5.64 -6.65
N SER A 13 -21.67 6.49 -5.76
CA SER A 13 -20.86 7.30 -4.84
C SER A 13 -19.90 6.49 -3.96
N ARG A 14 -20.30 5.28 -3.55
CA ARG A 14 -19.51 4.44 -2.65
C ARG A 14 -18.33 3.77 -3.37
N ILE A 15 -18.43 3.57 -4.68
CA ILE A 15 -17.38 2.97 -5.53
C ILE A 15 -16.30 4.02 -5.78
N PHE A 16 -16.68 5.20 -6.31
CA PHE A 16 -15.74 6.30 -6.60
C PHE A 16 -14.90 6.72 -5.39
N HIS A 17 -15.49 6.79 -4.18
CA HIS A 17 -14.74 7.17 -2.98
C HIS A 17 -13.67 6.16 -2.60
N ARG A 18 -13.96 4.85 -2.70
CA ARG A 18 -12.99 3.81 -2.37
C ARG A 18 -11.84 3.80 -3.38
N ASP A 19 -12.15 3.97 -4.65
CA ASP A 19 -11.14 3.97 -5.72
C ASP A 19 -10.19 5.17 -5.58
N ASN A 20 -10.73 6.35 -5.23
CA ASN A 20 -9.93 7.54 -4.96
C ASN A 20 -9.01 7.36 -3.74
N LEU A 21 -9.53 6.78 -2.65
CA LEU A 21 -8.75 6.50 -1.44
C LEU A 21 -7.62 5.52 -1.74
N VAL A 22 -7.91 4.41 -2.43
CA VAL A 22 -6.90 3.40 -2.75
C VAL A 22 -5.85 3.98 -3.68
N THR A 23 -6.25 4.76 -4.68
CA THR A 23 -5.32 5.46 -5.58
C THR A 23 -4.41 6.41 -4.80
N GLY A 24 -4.97 7.22 -3.89
CA GLY A 24 -4.19 8.12 -3.03
C GLY A 24 -3.19 7.37 -2.16
N ILE A 25 -3.60 6.28 -1.50
CA ILE A 25 -2.71 5.45 -0.68
C ILE A 25 -1.59 4.86 -1.52
N LYS A 26 -1.88 4.34 -2.73
CA LYS A 26 -0.87 3.79 -3.64
C LYS A 26 0.21 4.81 -3.98
N TRP A 27 -0.20 6.01 -4.40
CA TRP A 27 0.76 7.06 -4.79
C TRP A 27 1.55 7.56 -3.59
N GLY A 28 0.89 7.79 -2.45
CA GLY A 28 1.55 8.17 -1.20
C GLY A 28 2.59 7.12 -0.76
N ALA A 29 2.20 5.86 -0.66
CA ALA A 29 3.07 4.76 -0.29
C ALA A 29 4.27 4.61 -1.23
N SER A 30 4.07 4.81 -2.53
CA SER A 30 5.13 4.76 -3.55
C SER A 30 6.12 5.91 -3.38
N LEU A 31 5.63 7.14 -3.16
CA LEU A 31 6.49 8.30 -2.96
C LEU A 31 7.36 8.15 -1.70
N VAL A 32 6.78 7.62 -0.61
CA VAL A 32 7.54 7.35 0.62
C VAL A 32 8.58 6.23 0.41
N GLN A 33 8.26 5.16 -0.32
CA GLN A 33 9.26 4.14 -0.66
C GLN A 33 10.40 4.71 -1.51
N ILE A 34 10.11 5.57 -2.49
CA ILE A 34 11.13 6.27 -3.29
C ILE A 34 12.05 7.09 -2.36
N ALA A 35 11.48 7.83 -1.41
CA ALA A 35 12.28 8.53 -0.41
C ALA A 35 13.13 7.56 0.45
N GLY A 36 12.62 6.38 0.78
CA GLY A 36 13.37 5.31 1.47
C GLY A 36 14.56 4.79 0.66
N TYR A 37 14.39 4.57 -0.65
CA TYR A 37 15.49 4.22 -1.56
C TYR A 37 16.54 5.34 -1.61
N THR A 38 16.11 6.60 -1.73
CA THR A 38 17.02 7.76 -1.70
C THR A 38 17.79 7.85 -0.39
N ALA A 39 17.10 7.73 0.75
CA ALA A 39 17.74 7.74 2.07
C ALA A 39 18.76 6.61 2.22
N THR A 40 18.47 5.43 1.68
CA THR A 40 19.41 4.29 1.65
C THR A 40 20.65 4.61 0.81
N ALA A 41 20.47 5.17 -0.39
CA ALA A 41 21.58 5.56 -1.26
C ALA A 41 22.46 6.66 -0.63
N MET A 42 21.89 7.52 0.20
CA MET A 42 22.61 8.57 0.93
C MET A 42 23.18 8.10 2.28
N GLY A 43 22.95 6.85 2.68
CA GLY A 43 23.44 6.31 3.96
C GLY A 43 22.68 6.82 5.19
N PHE A 44 21.49 7.40 5.02
CA PHE A 44 20.70 7.96 6.12
C PHE A 44 19.97 6.87 6.92
N THR A 45 20.67 6.37 7.93
CA THR A 45 20.17 5.35 8.87
C THR A 45 19.85 6.00 10.22
N PRO A 46 18.69 5.71 10.85
CA PRO A 46 17.66 4.73 10.48
C PRO A 46 16.49 5.29 9.65
N LEU A 47 16.59 6.52 9.13
CA LEU A 47 15.50 7.18 8.40
C LEU A 47 15.01 6.35 7.21
N ASN A 48 15.94 5.73 6.46
CA ASN A 48 15.61 4.82 5.36
C ASN A 48 14.64 3.70 5.79
N ILE A 49 14.87 3.07 6.93
CA ILE A 49 14.05 1.97 7.44
C ILE A 49 12.66 2.48 7.80
N TYR A 50 12.54 3.64 8.46
CA TYR A 50 11.23 4.22 8.79
C TYR A 50 10.42 4.57 7.53
N LEU A 51 11.06 5.13 6.51
CA LEU A 51 10.43 5.43 5.23
C LEU A 51 9.96 4.14 4.54
N PHE A 52 10.79 3.09 4.53
CA PHE A 52 10.35 1.80 3.99
C PHE A 52 9.19 1.21 4.78
N LEU A 53 9.21 1.21 6.12
CA LEU A 53 8.10 0.68 6.91
C LEU A 53 6.77 1.38 6.59
N ILE A 54 6.76 2.72 6.50
CA ILE A 54 5.56 3.48 6.14
C ILE A 54 5.10 3.11 4.72
N GLY A 55 6.03 3.07 3.75
CA GLY A 55 5.73 2.72 2.37
C GLY A 55 5.21 1.28 2.20
N LEU A 56 5.77 0.33 2.96
CA LEU A 56 5.37 -1.07 2.94
C LEU A 56 3.98 -1.29 3.57
N VAL A 57 3.68 -0.64 4.69
CA VAL A 57 2.33 -0.68 5.31
C VAL A 57 1.29 -0.10 4.36
N GLY A 58 1.60 1.01 3.69
CA GLY A 58 0.72 1.62 2.70
C GLY A 58 0.41 0.67 1.52
N TRP A 59 1.43 0.04 0.95
CA TRP A 59 1.24 -0.92 -0.14
C TRP A 59 0.58 -2.24 0.32
N PHE A 60 0.82 -2.68 1.55
CA PHE A 60 0.08 -3.81 2.12
C PHE A 60 -1.43 -3.49 2.21
N ALA A 61 -1.78 -2.29 2.69
CA ALA A 61 -3.18 -1.85 2.74
C ALA A 61 -3.82 -1.87 1.34
N VAL A 62 -3.10 -1.41 0.31
CA VAL A 62 -3.54 -1.50 -1.09
C VAL A 62 -3.81 -2.95 -1.51
N GLY A 63 -2.91 -3.87 -1.18
CA GLY A 63 -3.09 -5.30 -1.44
C GLY A 63 -4.37 -5.85 -0.80
N VAL A 64 -4.66 -5.45 0.44
CA VAL A 64 -5.91 -5.81 1.14
C VAL A 64 -7.14 -5.24 0.41
N PHE A 65 -7.11 -3.97 0.01
CA PHE A 65 -8.21 -3.33 -0.71
C PHE A 65 -8.47 -3.98 -2.07
N TRP A 66 -7.42 -4.36 -2.77
CA TRP A 66 -7.47 -5.03 -4.07
C TRP A 66 -7.73 -6.54 -3.98
N ARG A 67 -7.71 -7.11 -2.77
CA ARG A 67 -7.74 -8.56 -2.52
C ARG A 67 -6.63 -9.30 -3.29
N ASP A 68 -5.51 -8.64 -3.54
CA ASP A 68 -4.37 -9.21 -4.25
C ASP A 68 -3.41 -9.88 -3.26
N ARG A 69 -3.40 -11.22 -3.30
CA ARG A 69 -2.60 -12.03 -2.38
C ARG A 69 -1.10 -11.91 -2.63
N ALA A 70 -0.69 -11.65 -3.88
CA ALA A 70 0.72 -11.49 -4.20
C ALA A 70 1.25 -10.17 -3.62
N ILE A 71 0.51 -9.07 -3.78
CA ILE A 71 0.87 -7.78 -3.19
C ILE A 71 0.92 -7.87 -1.66
N MET A 72 -0.05 -8.54 -1.03
CA MET A 72 -0.04 -8.74 0.42
C MET A 72 1.18 -9.54 0.89
N LEU A 73 1.46 -10.68 0.25
CA LEU A 73 2.57 -11.56 0.62
C LEU A 73 3.90 -10.83 0.61
N ILE A 74 4.24 -10.17 -0.51
CA ILE A 74 5.56 -9.54 -0.66
C ILE A 74 5.78 -8.41 0.35
N HIS A 75 4.73 -7.64 0.67
CA HIS A 75 4.84 -6.52 1.61
C HIS A 75 4.90 -7.01 3.06
N VAL A 76 4.20 -8.09 3.43
CA VAL A 76 4.33 -8.68 4.77
C VAL A 76 5.74 -9.23 5.00
N VAL A 77 6.29 -9.96 4.03
CA VAL A 77 7.65 -10.49 4.13
C VAL A 77 8.68 -9.36 4.22
N ALA A 78 8.53 -8.32 3.38
CA ALA A 78 9.40 -7.15 3.44
C ALA A 78 9.28 -6.37 4.77
N LEU A 79 8.08 -6.25 5.33
CA LEU A 79 7.87 -5.65 6.66
C LEU A 79 8.61 -6.42 7.74
N GLY A 80 8.48 -7.76 7.75
CA GLY A 80 9.21 -8.61 8.68
C GLY A 80 10.72 -8.43 8.58
N ALA A 81 11.26 -8.42 7.35
CA ALA A 81 12.69 -8.21 7.12
C ALA A 81 13.16 -6.83 7.60
N MET A 82 12.40 -5.76 7.33
CA MET A 82 12.74 -4.40 7.77
C MET A 82 12.69 -4.25 9.29
N LEU A 83 11.73 -4.87 9.97
CA LEU A 83 11.64 -4.87 11.44
C LEU A 83 12.80 -5.62 12.08
N VAL A 84 13.20 -6.77 11.52
CA VAL A 84 14.40 -7.49 11.98
C VAL A 84 15.65 -6.64 11.78
N GLY A 85 15.78 -5.98 10.63
CA GLY A 85 16.88 -5.05 10.36
C GLY A 85 16.94 -3.89 11.36
N LEU A 86 15.79 -3.29 11.69
CA LEU A 86 15.70 -2.21 12.68
C LEU A 86 16.03 -2.66 14.10
N ALA A 87 15.62 -3.87 14.49
CA ALA A 87 15.88 -4.40 15.82
C ALA A 87 17.37 -4.77 16.03
N GLY A 88 18.10 -5.04 14.95
CA GLY A 88 19.52 -5.38 14.99
C GLY A 88 20.49 -4.23 14.67
N SER A 89 19.98 -3.03 14.36
CA SER A 89 20.76 -1.85 13.96
C SER A 89 21.10 -0.92 15.11
#